data_AF-A0AAQ4E7L2-F1
#
_entry.id   AF-A0AAQ4E7L2-F1
#
_cell.length_a   1.000
_cell.length_b   1.000
_cell.length_c   1.000
_cell.angle_alpha   90.00
_cell.angle_beta   90.00
_cell.angle_gamma   90.00
#
_symmetry.space_group_name_H-M   'P 1'
#
loop_
_entity.id
_entity.type
_entity.pdbx_description
1 polymer ?
#
loop_
_entity_poly.entity_id
_entity_poly.type
_entity_poly.pdbx_seq_one_letter_code
_entity_poly.pdbx_strand_id
1 'polypeptide(L)'
;MESWLYCHLNCAILVTLLIWCACFRRWLMQHNLRSYTTDRANNILQEELKVCLMAAEKYRCNYYAWTYRIWLMDTFVHGNPLMLESEIQLTREWVRSHVSDCSGFHYRQYLLRRVGSIPLLSKELALCEELCLAFPGHEAIWMHRRFCLWQLHPAPANGETQAKKARGASNWAEAEEVFLQRASGCGEWQDVLVSRHVRWLRSVLGWTGTAP
;
A
#
# COMPACT_ATOMS: atom_id res chain seq x y z
N MET A 1 -23.65 -24.99 19.39
CA MET A 1 -24.20 -23.68 18.97
C MET A 1 -23.64 -22.49 19.75
N GLU A 2 -22.98 -22.69 20.90
CA GLU A 2 -22.46 -21.60 21.75
C GLU A 2 -21.06 -21.08 21.36
N SER A 3 -20.23 -21.86 20.63
CA SER A 3 -18.90 -21.41 20.20
C SER A 3 -18.93 -20.32 19.11
N TRP A 4 -19.97 -20.32 18.27
CA TRP A 4 -20.15 -19.35 17.20
C TRP A 4 -20.60 -17.97 17.75
N LEU A 5 -21.46 -17.94 18.77
CA LEU A 5 -21.84 -16.69 19.44
C LEU A 5 -20.68 -16.09 20.24
N TYR A 6 -19.85 -16.91 20.89
CA TYR A 6 -18.65 -16.43 21.59
C TYR A 6 -17.59 -15.86 20.63
N CYS A 7 -17.43 -16.44 19.44
CA CYS A 7 -16.53 -15.94 18.42
C CYS A 7 -17.04 -14.60 17.84
N HIS A 8 -18.34 -14.50 17.57
CA HIS A 8 -18.96 -13.26 17.08
C HIS A 8 -19.01 -12.13 18.12
N LEU A 9 -19.28 -12.43 19.40
CA LEU A 9 -19.24 -11.40 20.46
C LEU A 9 -17.82 -10.89 20.71
N ASN A 10 -16.80 -11.77 20.71
CA ASN A 10 -15.40 -11.34 20.87
C ASN A 10 -14.92 -10.52 19.66
N CYS A 11 -15.33 -10.87 18.44
CA CYS A 11 -14.99 -10.08 17.25
C CYS A 11 -15.68 -8.71 17.26
N ALA A 12 -16.95 -8.62 17.66
CA ALA A 12 -17.68 -7.36 17.75
C ALA A 12 -17.09 -6.44 18.83
N ILE A 13 -16.77 -6.98 20.02
CA ILE A 13 -16.13 -6.24 21.13
C ILE A 13 -14.73 -5.77 20.73
N LEU A 14 -13.92 -6.62 20.07
CA LEU A 14 -12.60 -6.25 19.57
C LEU A 14 -12.66 -5.18 18.48
N VAL A 15 -13.60 -5.27 17.54
CA VAL A 15 -13.77 -4.24 16.49
C VAL A 15 -14.26 -2.92 17.08
N THR A 16 -15.18 -2.93 18.04
CA THR A 16 -15.58 -1.70 18.75
C THR A 16 -14.48 -1.13 19.64
N LEU A 17 -13.65 -1.97 20.28
CA LEU A 17 -12.48 -1.54 21.05
C LEU A 17 -11.39 -0.98 20.13
N LEU A 18 -11.17 -1.55 18.95
CA LEU A 18 -10.19 -1.06 17.98
C LEU A 18 -10.60 0.30 17.38
N ILE A 19 -11.88 0.48 17.05
CA ILE A 19 -12.43 1.76 16.55
C ILE A 19 -12.43 2.82 17.66
N TRP A 20 -12.88 2.48 18.87
CA TRP A 20 -12.85 3.38 20.02
C TRP A 20 -11.41 3.76 20.39
N CYS A 21 -10.48 2.81 20.36
CA CYS A 21 -9.07 3.06 20.66
C CYS A 21 -8.42 3.95 19.60
N ALA A 22 -8.70 3.76 18.31
CA ALA A 22 -8.17 4.63 17.25
C ALA A 22 -8.74 6.07 17.34
N CYS A 23 -10.05 6.23 17.57
CA CYS A 23 -10.68 7.54 17.75
C CYS A 23 -10.24 8.26 19.03
N PHE A 24 -10.16 7.53 20.14
CA PHE A 24 -9.68 8.07 21.42
C PHE A 24 -8.20 8.43 21.38
N ARG A 25 -7.36 7.57 20.79
CA ARG A 25 -5.92 7.88 20.59
C ARG A 25 -5.73 9.06 19.66
N ARG A 26 -6.53 9.17 18.59
CA ARG A 26 -6.52 10.36 17.72
C ARG A 26 -6.81 11.63 18.50
N TRP A 27 -7.86 11.63 19.32
CA TRP A 27 -8.18 12.76 20.20
C TRP A 27 -7.04 13.06 21.17
N LEU A 28 -6.51 12.03 21.85
CA LEU A 28 -5.42 12.17 22.82
C LEU A 28 -4.16 12.78 22.17
N MET A 29 -3.80 12.33 20.97
CA MET A 29 -2.66 12.82 20.20
C MET A 29 -2.87 14.28 19.77
N GLN A 30 -4.07 14.63 19.28
CA GLN A 30 -4.37 16.00 18.84
C GLN A 30 -4.32 17.03 19.98
N HIS A 31 -4.72 16.63 21.19
CA HIS A 31 -4.80 17.54 22.33
C HIS A 31 -3.53 17.62 23.17
N ASN A 32 -2.77 16.53 23.33
CA ASN A 32 -1.61 16.52 24.23
C ASN A 32 -0.28 16.85 23.54
N LEU A 33 -0.11 16.55 22.25
CA LEU A 33 1.19 16.74 21.59
C LEU A 33 1.56 18.20 21.36
N ARG A 34 0.57 19.10 21.28
CA ARG A 34 0.81 20.54 21.09
C ARG A 34 1.57 21.17 22.27
N SER A 35 1.53 20.52 23.44
CA SER A 35 2.17 20.99 24.67
C SER A 35 3.51 20.29 24.96
N TYR A 36 3.94 19.35 24.12
CA TYR A 36 5.18 18.62 24.31
C TYR A 36 6.34 19.21 23.50
N THR A 37 7.55 18.97 23.99
CA THR A 37 8.78 19.23 23.21
C THR A 37 8.82 18.34 21.97
N THR A 38 9.51 18.80 20.92
CA THR A 38 9.65 18.06 19.65
C THR A 38 10.15 16.63 19.86
N ASP A 39 11.14 16.42 20.72
CA ASP A 39 11.69 15.09 20.99
C ASP A 39 10.69 14.16 21.65
N ARG A 40 9.91 14.67 22.62
CA ARG A 40 8.87 13.89 23.28
C ARG A 40 7.73 13.56 22.32
N ALA A 41 7.34 14.50 21.47
CA ALA A 41 6.34 14.26 20.43
C ALA A 41 6.80 13.19 19.43
N ASN A 42 8.07 13.23 19.01
CA ASN A 42 8.67 12.23 18.12
C ASN A 42 8.69 10.83 18.76
N ASN A 43 9.05 10.72 20.05
CA ASN A 43 9.04 9.45 20.76
C ASN A 43 7.63 8.85 20.84
N ILE A 44 6.62 9.67 21.20
CA ILE A 44 5.23 9.21 21.26
C ILE A 44 4.75 8.77 19.88
N LEU A 45 5.06 9.54 18.83
CA LEU A 45 4.72 9.19 17.46
C LEU A 45 5.32 7.83 17.06
N GLN A 46 6.58 7.58 17.39
CA GLN A 46 7.24 6.30 17.13
C GLN A 46 6.54 5.14 17.85
N GLU A 47 6.15 5.33 19.12
CA GLU A 47 5.40 4.30 19.85
C GLU A 47 4.02 4.05 19.24
N GLU A 48 3.31 5.10 18.81
CA GLU A 48 2.01 4.95 18.13
C GLU A 48 2.14 4.21 16.79
N LEU A 49 3.19 4.50 16.02
CA LEU A 49 3.52 3.75 14.82
C LEU A 49 3.82 2.27 15.15
N LYS A 50 4.54 1.96 16.24
CA LYS A 50 4.74 0.56 16.67
C LYS A 50 3.43 -0.13 17.03
N VAL A 51 2.50 0.56 17.71
CA VAL A 51 1.18 0.00 18.05
C VAL A 51 0.38 -0.33 16.79
N CYS A 52 0.39 0.54 15.77
CA CYS A 52 -0.23 0.24 14.48
C CYS A 52 0.31 -1.05 13.87
N LEU A 53 1.63 -1.25 13.93
CA LEU A 53 2.29 -2.43 13.38
C LEU A 53 1.88 -3.71 14.15
N MET A 54 1.91 -3.68 15.49
CA MET A 54 1.45 -4.80 16.32
C MET A 54 -0.02 -5.15 16.06
N ALA A 55 -0.87 -4.15 15.83
CA ALA A 55 -2.28 -4.37 15.52
C ALA A 55 -2.50 -4.95 14.12
N ALA A 56 -1.65 -4.59 13.14
CA ALA A 56 -1.65 -5.15 11.79
C ALA A 56 -1.14 -6.60 11.79
N GLU A 57 -0.16 -6.93 12.64
CA GLU A 57 0.36 -8.30 12.80
C GLU A 57 -0.70 -9.23 13.41
N LYS A 58 -1.41 -8.72 14.44
CA LYS A 58 -2.39 -9.52 15.17
C LYS A 58 -3.64 -9.84 14.35
N TYR A 59 -4.08 -8.93 13.49
CA TYR A 59 -5.31 -9.07 12.73
C TYR A 59 -5.05 -8.89 11.24
N ARG A 60 -5.32 -9.94 10.47
CA ARG A 60 -5.15 -9.95 9.01
C ARG A 60 -5.87 -8.76 8.37
N CYS A 61 -5.16 -8.04 7.51
CA CYS A 61 -5.70 -6.90 6.75
C CYS A 61 -6.38 -5.83 7.63
N ASN A 62 -5.80 -5.49 8.79
CA ASN A 62 -6.38 -4.53 9.72
C ASN A 62 -6.44 -3.11 9.13
N TYR A 63 -7.54 -2.81 8.45
CA TYR A 63 -7.79 -1.53 7.81
C TYR A 63 -7.69 -0.34 8.78
N TYR A 64 -8.16 -0.50 10.01
CA TYR A 64 -8.17 0.58 11.00
C TYR A 64 -6.76 0.94 11.48
N ALA A 65 -5.89 -0.06 11.68
CA ALA A 65 -4.50 0.17 12.06
C ALA A 65 -3.75 0.96 10.97
N TRP A 66 -3.89 0.54 9.71
CA TRP A 66 -3.26 1.22 8.58
C TRP A 66 -3.85 2.61 8.32
N THR A 67 -5.16 2.79 8.46
CA THR A 67 -5.81 4.10 8.29
C THR A 67 -5.42 5.08 9.40
N TYR A 68 -5.31 4.62 10.65
CA TYR A 68 -4.78 5.43 11.74
C TYR A 68 -3.30 5.79 11.51
N ARG A 69 -2.51 4.86 10.98
CA ARG A 69 -1.11 5.11 10.58
C ARG A 69 -1.01 6.20 9.51
N ILE A 70 -1.89 6.21 8.50
CA ILE A 70 -1.99 7.31 7.51
C ILE A 70 -2.23 8.63 8.23
N TRP A 71 -3.21 8.67 9.15
CA TRP A 71 -3.52 9.89 9.88
C TRP A 71 -2.33 10.41 10.71
N LEU A 72 -1.54 9.53 11.34
CA LEU A 72 -0.31 9.90 12.04
C LEU A 72 0.72 10.51 11.08
N MET A 73 0.93 9.88 9.92
CA MET A 73 1.85 10.36 8.89
C MET A 73 1.45 11.71 8.33
N ASP A 74 0.17 11.92 8.04
CA ASP A 74 -0.34 13.20 7.61
C ASP A 74 -0.14 14.22 8.73
N THR A 75 -0.61 13.94 9.95
CA THR A 75 -0.66 14.99 10.98
C THR A 75 0.73 15.40 11.51
N PHE A 76 1.67 14.47 11.64
CA PHE A 76 2.90 14.69 12.42
C PHE A 76 4.21 14.52 11.64
N VAL A 77 4.18 13.96 10.43
CA VAL A 77 5.40 13.65 9.65
C VAL A 77 5.61 14.63 8.49
N HIS A 78 4.85 15.72 8.43
CA HIS A 78 5.06 16.76 7.43
C HIS A 78 6.47 17.36 7.56
N GLY A 79 7.22 17.37 6.44
CA GLY A 79 8.59 17.91 6.42
C GLY A 79 9.68 17.03 7.05
N ASN A 80 9.38 15.79 7.44
CA ASN A 80 10.38 14.84 7.97
C ASN A 80 10.68 13.73 6.94
N PRO A 81 11.68 13.93 6.04
CA PRO A 81 12.00 12.98 4.98
C PRO A 81 12.58 11.66 5.52
N LEU A 82 13.34 11.70 6.61
CA LEU A 82 13.96 10.51 7.21
C LEU A 82 12.90 9.52 7.73
N MET A 83 11.85 10.05 8.38
CA MET A 83 10.74 9.22 8.84
C MET A 83 9.98 8.62 7.65
N LEU A 84 9.73 9.40 6.60
CA LEU A 84 9.08 8.91 5.39
C LEU A 84 9.88 7.78 4.72
N GLU A 85 11.20 7.94 4.62
CA GLU A 85 12.10 6.93 4.11
C GLU A 85 12.08 5.65 4.96
N SER A 86 12.14 5.79 6.29
CA SER A 86 12.03 4.64 7.19
C SER A 86 10.72 3.87 7.03
N GLU A 87 9.61 4.56 6.78
CA GLU A 87 8.30 3.95 6.56
C GLU A 87 8.23 3.21 5.22
N ILE A 88 8.87 3.74 4.18
CA ILE A 88 8.98 3.07 2.87
C ILE A 88 9.77 1.78 3.00
N GLN A 89 10.86 1.78 3.76
CA GLN A 89 11.67 0.59 3.97
C GLN A 89 10.97 -0.43 4.87
N LEU A 90 10.35 0.01 5.97
CA LEU A 90 9.58 -0.86 6.88
C LEU A 90 8.45 -1.57 6.13
N THR A 91 7.65 -0.81 5.37
CA THR A 91 6.51 -1.37 4.65
C THR A 91 6.93 -2.23 3.46
N ARG A 92 8.18 -2.08 2.98
CA ARG A 92 8.74 -2.93 1.92
C ARG A 92 8.95 -4.34 2.45
N GLU A 93 9.51 -4.47 3.64
CA GLU A 93 9.69 -5.77 4.28
C GLU A 93 8.36 -6.34 4.80
N TRP A 94 7.43 -5.47 5.23
CA TRP A 94 6.08 -5.91 5.59
C TRP A 94 5.38 -6.66 4.46
N VAL A 95 5.33 -6.08 3.26
CA VAL A 95 4.60 -6.70 2.12
C VAL A 95 5.27 -7.97 1.61
N ARG A 96 6.56 -8.18 1.89
CA ARG A 96 7.24 -9.45 1.61
C ARG A 96 6.75 -10.59 2.48
N SER A 97 6.51 -10.35 3.76
CA SER A 97 5.99 -11.37 4.69
C SER A 97 4.46 -11.44 4.67
N HIS A 98 3.78 -10.39 4.20
CA HIS A 98 2.32 -10.25 4.21
C HIS A 98 1.75 -10.01 2.80
N VAL A 99 2.06 -10.90 1.86
CA VAL A 99 1.67 -10.75 0.43
C VAL A 99 0.17 -10.66 0.16
N SER A 100 -0.67 -11.04 1.13
CA SER A 100 -2.13 -10.92 1.05
C SER A 100 -2.71 -9.68 1.75
N ASP A 101 -1.89 -8.84 2.38
CA ASP A 101 -2.37 -7.69 3.16
C ASP A 101 -2.73 -6.51 2.24
N CYS A 102 -3.98 -6.49 1.80
CA CYS A 102 -4.50 -5.41 0.97
C CYS A 102 -4.47 -4.03 1.66
N SER A 103 -4.59 -3.98 3.00
CA SER A 103 -4.54 -2.72 3.75
C SER A 103 -3.10 -2.21 3.90
N GLY A 104 -2.14 -3.12 4.09
CA GLY A 104 -0.71 -2.81 4.06
C GLY A 104 -0.25 -2.30 2.70
N PHE A 105 -0.68 -2.94 1.61
CA PHE A 105 -0.44 -2.42 0.27
C PHE A 105 -1.09 -1.04 0.06
N HIS A 106 -2.30 -0.81 0.55
CA HIS A 106 -2.93 0.51 0.48
C HIS A 106 -2.12 1.59 1.24
N TYR A 107 -1.58 1.30 2.43
CA TYR A 107 -0.67 2.22 3.12
C TYR A 107 0.59 2.50 2.31
N ARG A 108 1.15 1.46 1.67
CA ARG A 108 2.31 1.60 0.79
C ARG A 108 2.02 2.48 -0.44
N GLN A 109 0.83 2.38 -1.03
CA GLN A 109 0.37 3.28 -2.11
C GLN A 109 0.32 4.74 -1.65
N TYR A 110 -0.16 4.98 -0.43
CA TYR A 110 -0.16 6.32 0.18
C TYR A 110 1.28 6.88 0.28
N LEU A 111 2.24 6.10 0.79
CA LEU A 111 3.65 6.53 0.89
C LEU A 111 4.26 6.82 -0.48
N LEU A 112 4.06 5.93 -1.46
CA LEU A 112 4.59 6.09 -2.82
C LEU A 112 4.02 7.34 -3.51
N ARG A 113 2.72 7.60 -3.34
CA ARG A 113 2.08 8.81 -3.88
C ARG A 113 2.63 10.08 -3.23
N ARG A 114 2.89 10.04 -1.91
CA ARG A 114 3.46 11.16 -1.17
C ARG A 114 4.87 11.51 -1.62
N VAL A 115 5.67 10.52 -2.02
CA VAL A 115 7.01 10.76 -2.61
C VAL A 115 6.93 11.18 -4.07
N GLY A 116 6.11 10.51 -4.88
CA GLY A 116 5.92 10.83 -6.30
C GLY A 116 7.14 10.58 -7.19
N SER A 117 8.10 9.75 -6.76
CA SER A 117 9.35 9.46 -7.48
C SER A 117 9.20 8.32 -8.50
N ILE A 118 9.51 8.60 -9.77
CA ILE A 118 9.49 7.58 -10.85
C ILE A 118 10.50 6.44 -10.57
N PRO A 119 11.78 6.71 -10.23
CA PRO A 119 12.71 5.62 -9.89
C PRO A 119 12.22 4.73 -8.74
N LEU A 120 11.52 5.32 -7.77
CA LEU A 120 10.93 4.55 -6.67
C LEU A 120 9.79 3.64 -7.16
N LEU A 121 8.92 4.14 -8.03
CA LEU A 121 7.85 3.35 -8.65
C LEU A 121 8.41 2.21 -9.53
N SER A 122 9.51 2.44 -10.26
CA SER A 122 10.17 1.37 -11.03
C SER A 122 10.74 0.28 -10.13
N LYS A 123 11.37 0.65 -9.00
CA LYS A 123 11.82 -0.32 -7.98
C LYS A 123 10.64 -1.07 -7.36
N GLU A 124 9.51 -0.39 -7.19
CA GLU A 124 8.29 -1.00 -6.65
C GLU A 124 7.67 -2.02 -7.61
N LEU A 125 7.69 -1.77 -8.92
CA LEU A 125 7.27 -2.76 -9.92
C LEU A 125 8.17 -4.00 -9.93
N ALA A 126 9.47 -3.84 -9.72
CA ALA A 126 10.40 -4.96 -9.56
C ALA A 126 10.08 -5.79 -8.29
N LEU A 127 9.72 -5.13 -7.18
CA LEU A 127 9.21 -5.82 -5.99
C LEU A 127 7.90 -6.56 -6.29
N CYS A 128 6.95 -5.94 -7.00
CA CYS A 128 5.70 -6.61 -7.38
C CYS A 128 5.95 -7.84 -8.24
N GLU A 129 6.92 -7.78 -9.16
CA GLU A 129 7.34 -8.92 -9.97
C GLU A 129 7.94 -10.05 -9.13
N GLU A 130 8.88 -9.74 -8.23
CA GLU A 130 9.43 -10.69 -7.25
C GLU A 130 8.31 -11.42 -6.50
N LEU A 131 7.34 -10.67 -5.97
CA LEU A 131 6.25 -11.23 -5.18
C LEU A 131 5.23 -12.01 -6.03
N CYS A 132 4.87 -11.53 -7.23
CA CYS A 132 3.94 -12.24 -8.11
C CYS A 132 4.49 -13.59 -8.59
N LEU A 133 5.81 -13.69 -8.80
CA LEU A 133 6.46 -14.91 -9.23
C LEU A 133 6.71 -15.88 -8.07
N ALA A 134 7.08 -15.36 -6.89
CA ALA A 134 7.30 -16.18 -5.70
C ALA A 134 5.99 -16.69 -5.05
N PHE A 135 4.94 -15.88 -5.12
CA PHE A 135 3.64 -16.14 -4.48
C PHE A 135 2.50 -15.94 -5.51
N PRO A 136 2.33 -16.88 -6.47
CA PRO A 136 1.28 -16.78 -7.47
C PRO A 136 -0.12 -16.86 -6.84
N GLY A 137 -1.11 -16.23 -7.48
CA GLY A 137 -2.52 -16.26 -7.02
C GLY A 137 -2.91 -15.19 -5.98
N HIS A 138 -1.99 -14.35 -5.52
CA HIS A 138 -2.28 -13.29 -4.55
C HIS A 138 -2.74 -11.99 -5.22
N GLU A 139 -4.05 -11.75 -5.27
CA GLU A 139 -4.65 -10.59 -5.95
C GLU A 139 -4.16 -9.22 -5.44
N ALA A 140 -3.79 -9.12 -4.16
CA ALA A 140 -3.35 -7.87 -3.55
C ALA A 140 -2.10 -7.29 -4.24
N ILE A 141 -1.16 -8.16 -4.64
CA ILE A 141 0.05 -7.75 -5.36
C ILE A 141 -0.31 -7.19 -6.74
N TRP A 142 -1.22 -7.86 -7.46
CA TRP A 142 -1.68 -7.40 -8.77
C TRP A 142 -2.40 -6.06 -8.71
N MET A 143 -3.24 -5.84 -7.70
CA MET A 143 -3.90 -4.54 -7.48
C MET A 143 -2.87 -3.44 -7.19
N HIS A 144 -1.83 -3.75 -6.41
CA HIS A 144 -0.74 -2.81 -6.14
C HIS A 144 0.12 -2.52 -7.37
N ARG A 145 0.40 -3.53 -8.19
CA ARG A 145 1.11 -3.39 -9.47
C ARG A 145 0.34 -2.44 -10.40
N ARG A 146 -0.98 -2.61 -10.54
CA ARG A 146 -1.85 -1.71 -11.32
C ARG A 146 -1.79 -0.27 -10.83
N PHE A 147 -1.78 -0.07 -9.50
CA PHE A 147 -1.57 1.27 -8.94
C PHE A 147 -0.23 1.88 -9.41
N CYS A 148 0.86 1.12 -9.34
CA CYS A 148 2.17 1.61 -9.74
C CYS A 148 2.23 1.97 -11.23
N LEU A 149 1.66 1.12 -12.09
CA LEU A 149 1.55 1.36 -13.53
C LEU A 149 0.69 2.61 -13.82
N TRP A 150 -0.43 2.77 -13.12
CA TRP A 150 -1.26 3.97 -13.23
C TRP A 150 -0.50 5.24 -12.84
N GLN A 151 0.38 5.19 -11.84
CA GLN A 151 1.21 6.34 -11.47
C GLN A 151 2.30 6.64 -12.51
N LEU A 152 2.84 5.63 -13.19
CA LEU A 152 3.84 5.80 -14.25
C LEU A 152 3.23 6.23 -15.59
N HIS A 153 1.96 5.87 -15.82
CA HIS A 153 1.27 6.18 -17.06
C HIS A 153 1.16 7.69 -17.29
N PRO A 154 1.52 8.21 -18.48
CA PRO A 154 1.39 9.63 -18.79
C PRO A 154 -0.08 10.07 -18.77
N ALA A 155 -0.39 11.18 -18.11
CA ALA A 155 -1.77 11.69 -18.10
C ALA A 155 -2.20 12.13 -19.52
N PRO A 156 -3.47 11.94 -19.91
CA PRO A 156 -4.00 12.56 -21.12
C PRO A 156 -3.87 14.09 -21.01
N ALA A 157 -3.58 14.76 -22.13
CA ALA A 157 -3.19 16.17 -22.18
C ALA A 157 -4.23 17.19 -21.64
N ASN A 158 -5.41 16.74 -21.21
CA ASN A 158 -6.57 17.58 -20.94
C ASN A 158 -6.83 17.65 -19.42
N GLY A 159 -6.09 18.52 -18.71
CA GLY A 159 -6.43 18.99 -17.35
C GLY A 159 -5.43 18.69 -16.21
N GLU A 160 -4.53 19.66 -15.94
CA GLU A 160 -3.71 19.91 -14.72
C GLU A 160 -2.64 18.87 -14.30
N THR A 161 -1.43 19.18 -13.82
CA THR A 161 -0.70 20.36 -13.30
C THR A 161 0.76 20.21 -13.79
N GLN A 162 1.56 21.28 -13.87
CA GLN A 162 2.96 21.26 -14.37
C GLN A 162 3.86 20.15 -13.76
N ALA A 163 3.57 19.69 -12.54
CA ALA A 163 4.28 18.59 -11.86
C ALA A 163 4.16 17.21 -12.56
N LYS A 164 3.15 16.99 -13.42
CA LYS A 164 2.94 15.71 -14.13
C LYS A 164 3.59 15.66 -15.51
N LYS A 165 3.93 16.82 -16.11
CA LYS A 165 4.64 16.92 -17.40
C LYS A 165 6.10 16.48 -17.33
N ALA A 166 6.69 16.46 -16.13
CA ALA A 166 8.07 16.08 -15.89
C ALA A 166 8.29 14.56 -15.71
N ARG A 167 7.22 13.76 -15.82
CA ARG A 167 7.35 12.30 -15.79
C ARG A 167 7.85 11.83 -17.16
N GLY A 168 9.18 11.84 -17.32
CA GLY A 168 9.86 11.35 -18.51
C GLY A 168 9.34 9.98 -18.93
N ALA A 169 9.35 9.72 -20.24
CA ALA A 169 8.82 8.50 -20.85
C ALA A 169 9.39 7.26 -20.16
N SER A 170 8.64 6.71 -19.21
CA SER A 170 8.95 5.42 -18.61
C SER A 170 8.63 4.37 -19.66
N ASN A 171 9.58 3.47 -19.93
CA ASN A 171 9.42 2.27 -20.77
C ASN A 171 8.57 1.19 -20.06
N TRP A 172 7.57 1.62 -19.29
CA TRP A 172 6.75 0.73 -18.47
C TRP A 172 6.03 -0.30 -19.34
N ALA A 173 5.65 0.06 -20.57
CA ALA A 173 4.90 -0.80 -21.47
C ALA A 173 5.72 -2.00 -21.95
N GLU A 174 6.98 -1.80 -22.35
CA GLU A 174 7.86 -2.92 -22.72
C GLU A 174 8.24 -3.76 -21.50
N ALA A 175 8.52 -3.12 -20.36
CA ALA A 175 8.82 -3.84 -19.12
C ALA A 175 7.64 -4.70 -18.64
N GLU A 176 6.41 -4.19 -18.79
CA GLU A 176 5.19 -4.92 -18.42
C GLU A 176 4.95 -6.12 -19.34
N GLU A 177 5.18 -5.98 -20.65
CA GLU A 177 5.12 -7.10 -21.61
C GLU A 177 6.06 -8.24 -21.20
N VAL A 178 7.33 -7.91 -20.87
CA VAL A 178 8.32 -8.90 -20.43
C VAL A 178 7.89 -9.59 -19.13
N PHE A 179 7.37 -8.84 -18.16
CA PHE A 179 6.84 -9.42 -16.93
C PHE A 179 5.68 -10.38 -17.20
N LEU A 180 4.73 -10.01 -18.06
CA LEU A 180 3.56 -10.84 -18.35
C LEU A 180 3.95 -12.16 -19.03
N GLN A 181 4.93 -12.14 -19.93
CA GLN A 181 5.48 -13.35 -20.54
C GLN A 181 6.06 -14.32 -19.49
N ARG A 182 6.67 -13.78 -18.43
CA ARG A 182 7.21 -14.59 -17.32
C ARG A 182 6.14 -15.09 -16.36
N ALA A 183 5.12 -14.29 -16.10
CA ALA A 183 4.05 -14.63 -15.16
C ALA A 183 3.02 -15.60 -15.74
N SER A 184 2.94 -15.70 -17.07
CA SER A 184 2.04 -16.59 -17.80
C SER A 184 2.52 -18.05 -17.78
N GLY A 185 1.59 -18.99 -17.84
CA GLY A 185 1.88 -20.43 -17.85
C GLY A 185 2.40 -20.96 -16.51
N CYS A 186 2.30 -20.16 -15.44
CA CYS A 186 2.75 -20.52 -14.10
C CYS A 186 1.67 -21.20 -13.24
N GLY A 187 0.47 -21.41 -13.81
CA GLY A 187 -0.62 -22.17 -13.20
C GLY A 187 -1.97 -21.47 -13.34
N GLU A 188 -3.05 -22.25 -13.23
CA GLU A 188 -4.43 -21.81 -13.51
C GLU A 188 -4.81 -20.49 -12.84
N TRP A 189 -4.56 -20.35 -11.54
CA TRP A 189 -4.89 -19.13 -10.80
C TRP A 189 -4.05 -17.92 -11.20
N GLN A 190 -2.77 -18.12 -11.49
CA GLN A 190 -1.89 -17.04 -11.94
C GLN A 190 -2.30 -16.57 -13.34
N ASP A 191 -2.63 -17.49 -14.24
CA ASP A 191 -3.05 -17.20 -15.61
C ASP A 191 -4.39 -16.43 -15.64
N VAL A 192 -5.30 -16.73 -14.71
CA VAL A 192 -6.53 -15.94 -14.51
C VAL A 192 -6.19 -14.50 -14.10
N LEU A 193 -5.22 -14.28 -13.22
CA LEU A 193 -4.82 -12.95 -12.78
C LEU A 193 -4.09 -12.17 -13.87
N VAL A 194 -3.20 -12.83 -14.63
CA VAL A 194 -2.58 -12.29 -15.85
C VAL A 194 -3.66 -11.84 -16.83
N SER A 195 -4.62 -12.70 -17.15
CA SER A 195 -5.72 -12.39 -18.09
C SER A 195 -6.55 -11.18 -17.63
N ARG A 196 -6.87 -11.10 -16.34
CA ARG A 196 -7.58 -9.95 -15.75
C ARG A 196 -6.75 -8.67 -15.81
N HIS A 197 -5.45 -8.79 -15.57
CA HIS A 197 -4.53 -7.66 -15.63
C HIS A 197 -4.35 -7.13 -17.05
N VAL A 198 -4.20 -8.01 -18.05
CA VAL A 198 -4.14 -7.64 -19.47
C VAL A 198 -5.41 -6.92 -19.92
N ARG A 199 -6.59 -7.42 -19.51
CA ARG A 199 -7.87 -6.72 -19.78
C ARG A 199 -7.90 -5.33 -19.17
N TRP A 200 -7.39 -5.17 -17.95
CA TRP A 200 -7.28 -3.87 -17.29
C TRP A 200 -6.29 -2.95 -18.03
N LEU A 201 -5.11 -3.44 -18.42
CA LEU A 201 -4.11 -2.67 -19.19
C LEU A 201 -4.70 -2.12 -20.49
N ARG A 202 -5.40 -2.96 -21.25
CA ARG A 202 -6.05 -2.57 -22.52
C ARG A 202 -7.16 -1.54 -22.32
N SER A 203 -8.01 -1.73 -21.31
CA SER A 203 -9.18 -0.87 -21.08
C SER A 203 -8.85 0.44 -20.36
N VAL A 204 -7.85 0.45 -19.48
CA VAL A 204 -7.55 1.59 -18.59
C VAL A 204 -6.32 2.36 -19.03
N LEU A 205 -5.29 1.67 -19.53
CA LEU A 205 -4.03 2.30 -19.97
C LEU A 205 -3.86 2.33 -21.50
N GLY A 206 -4.83 1.81 -22.27
CA GLY A 206 -4.74 1.75 -23.73
C GLY A 206 -3.55 0.93 -24.24
N TRP A 207 -3.07 -0.03 -23.45
CA TRP A 207 -1.88 -0.83 -23.78
C TRP A 207 -2.15 -1.76 -24.97
N THR A 208 -1.25 -1.77 -25.94
CA THR A 208 -1.37 -2.54 -27.21
C THR A 208 -0.41 -3.72 -27.29
N GLY A 209 0.12 -4.18 -26.16
CA GLY A 209 1.04 -5.31 -26.11
C GLY A 209 0.41 -6.64 -26.53
N THR A 210 1.29 -7.56 -26.89
CA THR A 210 0.97 -8.87 -27.46
C THR A 210 0.91 -9.98 -26.43
N ALA A 211 1.28 -9.71 -25.17
CA ALA A 211 1.32 -10.74 -24.14
C ALA A 211 -0.07 -11.41 -23.98
N PRO A 212 -0.07 -12.72 -23.68
CA PRO A 212 -1.29 -13.55 -23.61
C PRO A 212 -2.37 -13.01 -22.66
#